data_AF-A0AA35SE70-F1
#
_entry.id   AF-A0AA35SE70-F1
#
_cell.length_a   1.000
_cell.length_b   1.000
_cell.length_c   1.000
_cell.angle_alpha   90.00
_cell.angle_beta   90.00
_cell.angle_gamma   90.00
#
_symmetry.space_group_name_H-M   'P 1'
#
loop_
_entity.id
_entity.type
_entity.pdbx_description
1 polymer ?
#
loop_
_entity_poly.entity_id
_entity_poly.type
_entity_poly.pdbx_seq_one_letter_code
_entity_poly.pdbx_strand_id
1 'polypeptide(L)'
;MMDEARCTVRKDRGCQREIEFLEVDCPTQPRPCLWRGKLTDMEHHVSEECPKRLRECDLKCGGKYLAEELEQHMARDCHRRPVPCQYCKQQLPMKDLQDHYMGCDRLLECAPTANKLEVKN
;
A
#
# COMPACT_ATOMS: atom_id res chain seq x y z
N MET A 1 -16.65 1.79 52.29
CA MET A 1 -15.67 2.72 51.71
C MET A 1 -14.51 1.85 51.25
N MET A 2 -14.38 1.66 49.94
CA MET A 2 -13.34 0.79 49.37
C MET A 2 -12.11 1.66 49.14
N ASP A 3 -11.05 1.43 49.91
CA ASP A 3 -9.75 2.06 49.72
C ASP A 3 -9.18 1.66 48.35
N GLU A 4 -9.07 2.66 47.47
CA GLU A 4 -8.39 2.52 46.19
C GLU A 4 -6.89 2.32 46.45
N ALA A 5 -6.48 1.05 46.47
CA ALA A 5 -5.08 0.66 46.53
C ALA A 5 -4.34 1.21 45.30
N ARG A 6 -3.74 2.39 45.44
CA ARG A 6 -2.76 2.90 44.47
C ARG A 6 -1.56 1.97 44.47
N CYS A 7 -1.44 1.17 43.41
CA CYS A 7 -0.26 0.35 43.17
C CYS A 7 0.97 1.25 43.01
N THR A 8 1.85 1.26 44.01
CA THR A 8 3.09 2.05 44.05
C THR A 8 4.22 1.33 43.34
N VAL A 9 4.00 0.90 42.08
CA VAL A 9 5.05 0.24 41.29
C VAL A 9 6.23 1.19 41.16
N ARG A 10 7.28 0.94 41.95
CA ARG A 10 8.54 1.65 41.87
C ARG A 10 9.26 1.14 40.63
N LYS A 11 9.32 1.97 39.58
CA LYS A 11 10.09 1.64 38.37
C LYS A 11 11.56 1.46 38.74
N ASP A 12 12.09 0.26 38.51
CA ASP A 12 13.51 0.00 38.68
C ASP A 12 14.28 0.67 37.55
N ARG A 13 15.01 1.73 37.89
CA ARG A 13 15.81 2.51 36.91
C ARG A 13 17.03 1.75 36.40
N GLY A 14 17.46 0.68 37.07
CA GLY A 14 18.49 -0.24 36.58
C GLY A 14 17.93 -1.05 35.42
N CYS A 15 16.85 -1.79 35.66
CA CYS A 15 16.17 -2.60 34.64
C CYS A 15 15.66 -1.75 33.48
N GLN A 16 15.13 -0.55 33.76
CA GLN A 16 14.64 0.34 32.70
C GLN A 16 15.75 0.74 31.73
N ARG A 17 16.94 1.10 32.23
CA ARG A 17 18.08 1.43 31.36
C ARG A 17 18.52 0.21 30.56
N GLU A 18 18.61 -0.95 31.21
CA GLU A 18 19.03 -2.17 30.52
C GLU A 18 18.12 -2.51 29.34
N ILE A 19 16.79 -2.38 29.52
CA ILE A 19 15.78 -2.57 28.46
C ILE A 19 15.93 -1.54 27.33
N GLU A 20 16.16 -0.26 27.67
CA GLU A 20 16.33 0.82 26.69
C GLU A 20 17.54 0.61 25.76
N PHE A 21 18.58 -0.09 26.23
CA PHE A 21 19.78 -0.40 25.45
C PHE A 21 19.75 -1.77 24.76
N LEU A 22 18.67 -2.56 24.93
CA LEU A 22 18.55 -3.84 24.24
C LEU A 22 18.46 -3.62 22.72
N GLU A 23 19.38 -4.25 21.99
CA GLU A 23 19.32 -4.31 20.54
C GLU A 23 18.49 -5.51 20.08
N VAL A 24 17.48 -5.23 19.26
CA VAL A 24 16.54 -6.22 18.73
C VAL A 24 16.58 -6.24 17.21
N ASP A 25 16.26 -7.39 16.62
CA ASP A 25 15.95 -7.51 15.21
C ASP A 25 14.51 -7.07 14.92
N CYS A 26 14.26 -6.70 13.67
CA CYS A 26 12.93 -6.30 13.24
C CYS A 26 11.97 -7.51 13.20
N PRO A 27 10.81 -7.44 13.88
CA PRO A 27 9.85 -8.56 13.94
C PRO A 27 9.01 -8.71 12.66
N THR A 28 9.26 -7.93 11.60
CA THR A 28 8.44 -7.97 10.39
C THR A 28 8.43 -9.35 9.74
N GLN A 29 7.23 -9.87 9.55
CA GLN A 29 6.91 -11.09 8.81
C GLN A 29 6.12 -10.71 7.55
N PRO A 30 6.18 -11.49 6.46
CA PRO A 30 6.83 -12.80 6.30
C PRO A 30 8.30 -12.73 5.85
N ARG A 31 8.84 -11.54 5.55
CA ARG A 31 10.22 -11.35 5.08
C ARG A 31 11.01 -10.58 6.14
N PRO A 32 12.08 -11.15 6.72
CA PRO A 32 12.94 -10.41 7.63
C PRO A 32 13.64 -9.27 6.88
N CYS A 33 13.73 -8.10 7.51
CA CYS A 33 14.58 -7.01 7.04
C CYS A 33 15.96 -7.09 7.73
N LEU A 34 16.91 -6.27 7.30
CA LEU A 34 18.28 -6.26 7.86
C LEU A 34 18.45 -5.30 9.05
N TRP A 35 17.36 -4.68 9.52
CA TRP A 35 17.43 -3.72 10.60
C TRP A 35 17.64 -4.41 11.95
N ARG A 36 18.62 -3.91 12.69
CA ARG A 36 18.92 -4.23 14.08
C ARG A 36 19.24 -2.94 14.80
N GLY A 37 18.57 -2.67 15.90
CA GLY A 37 18.71 -1.40 16.63
C GLY A 37 18.08 -1.48 18.01
N LYS A 38 18.04 -0.36 18.72
CA LYS A 38 17.47 -0.33 20.08
C LYS A 38 15.98 -0.67 20.04
N LEU A 39 15.49 -1.31 21.10
CA LEU A 39 14.07 -1.61 21.26
C LEU A 39 13.20 -0.35 21.16
N THR A 40 13.69 0.80 21.62
CA THR A 40 12.98 2.10 21.51
C THR A 40 12.81 2.58 20.08
N ASP A 41 13.74 2.24 19.19
CA ASP A 41 13.73 2.66 17.78
C ASP A 41 12.94 1.68 16.90
N MET A 42 12.65 0.49 17.40
CA MET A 42 11.96 -0.58 16.67
C MET A 42 10.58 -0.16 16.18
N GLU A 43 9.78 0.50 17.02
CA GLU A 43 8.43 0.92 16.63
C GLU A 43 8.46 1.96 15.51
N HIS A 44 9.41 2.89 15.57
CA HIS A 44 9.60 3.89 14.53
C HIS A 44 10.06 3.24 13.22
N HIS A 45 11.03 2.32 13.30
CA HIS A 45 11.49 1.56 12.15
C HIS A 45 10.34 0.81 11.48
N VAL A 46 9.56 0.02 12.22
CA VAL A 46 8.48 -0.81 11.65
C VAL A 46 7.37 0.04 11.02
N SER A 47 7.07 1.20 11.61
CA SER A 47 6.00 2.07 11.13
C SER A 47 6.41 2.89 9.89
N GLU A 48 7.59 3.49 9.90
CA GLU A 48 7.96 4.51 8.91
C GLU A 48 9.09 4.09 7.97
N GLU A 49 10.11 3.39 8.46
CA GLU A 49 11.37 3.18 7.73
C GLU A 49 11.50 1.77 7.11
N CYS A 50 10.77 0.79 7.64
CA CYS A 50 10.98 -0.61 7.28
C CYS A 50 10.57 -0.83 5.81
N PRO A 51 11.47 -1.30 4.93
CA PRO A 51 11.14 -1.58 3.54
C PRO A 51 10.13 -2.73 3.38
N LYS A 52 10.08 -3.60 4.40
CA LYS A 52 9.17 -4.74 4.49
C LYS A 52 7.85 -4.40 5.22
N ARG A 53 7.58 -3.12 5.53
CA ARG A 53 6.29 -2.74 6.12
C ARG A 53 5.17 -2.86 5.09
N LEU A 54 4.00 -3.33 5.53
CA LEU A 54 2.83 -3.41 4.67
C LEU A 54 2.13 -2.05 4.57
N ARG A 55 1.95 -1.57 3.34
CA ARG A 55 1.26 -0.33 3.02
C ARG A 55 0.11 -0.58 2.07
N GLU A 56 -0.93 0.21 2.23
CA GLU A 56 -2.07 0.21 1.30
C GLU A 56 -1.66 0.93 0.02
N CYS A 57 -2.18 0.48 -1.12
CA CYS A 57 -1.93 1.13 -2.39
C CYS A 57 -2.48 2.56 -2.43
N ASP A 58 -1.65 3.53 -2.81
CA ASP A 58 -2.02 4.94 -2.93
C ASP A 58 -3.11 5.18 -4.00
N LEU A 59 -3.17 4.29 -5.00
CA LEU A 59 -4.24 4.30 -6.02
C LEU A 59 -5.57 3.75 -5.48
N LYS A 60 -5.63 3.38 -4.19
CA LYS A 60 -6.79 2.83 -3.49
C LYS A 60 -7.37 1.60 -4.21
N CYS A 61 -6.49 0.69 -4.64
CA CYS A 61 -6.90 -0.57 -5.25
C CYS A 61 -7.52 -1.56 -4.23
N GLY A 62 -7.32 -1.32 -2.93
CA GLY A 62 -7.80 -2.18 -1.83
C GLY A 62 -6.79 -3.24 -1.39
N GLY A 63 -5.66 -3.36 -2.08
CA GLY A 63 -4.56 -4.26 -1.71
C GLY A 63 -3.56 -3.64 -0.74
N LYS A 64 -2.90 -4.51 0.05
CA LYS A 64 -1.74 -4.18 0.88
C LYS A 64 -0.50 -4.85 0.29
N TYR A 65 0.59 -4.10 0.17
CA TYR A 65 1.85 -4.55 -0.44
C TYR A 65 3.02 -4.11 0.44
N LEU A 66 4.18 -4.75 0.29
CA LEU A 66 5.39 -4.28 0.95
C LEU A 66 5.76 -2.91 0.40
N ALA A 67 6.30 -2.02 1.24
CA ALA A 67 6.67 -0.67 0.82
C ALA A 67 7.61 -0.67 -0.40
N GLU A 68 8.58 -1.60 -0.45
CA GLU A 68 9.47 -1.75 -1.61
C GLU A 68 8.76 -2.27 -2.88
N GLU A 69 7.68 -3.05 -2.74
CA GLU A 69 6.93 -3.62 -3.87
C GLU A 69 5.83 -2.66 -4.35
N LEU A 70 5.45 -1.67 -3.53
CA LEU A 70 4.35 -0.75 -3.79
C LEU A 70 4.58 0.06 -5.06
N GLU A 71 5.80 0.56 -5.26
CA GLU A 71 6.17 1.32 -6.46
C GLU A 71 6.05 0.46 -7.72
N GLN A 72 6.55 -0.78 -7.67
CA GLN A 72 6.43 -1.72 -8.78
C GLN A 72 4.97 -2.07 -9.06
N HIS A 73 4.18 -2.34 -8.01
CA HIS A 73 2.74 -2.59 -8.12
C HIS A 73 2.04 -1.42 -8.82
N MET A 74 2.26 -0.18 -8.37
CA MET A 74 1.62 1.00 -8.97
C MET A 74 2.01 1.20 -10.44
N ALA A 75 3.24 0.85 -10.81
CA ALA A 75 3.73 0.98 -12.18
C ALA A 75 3.20 -0.12 -13.13
N ARG A 76 3.04 -1.36 -12.65
CA ARG A 76 2.83 -2.54 -13.53
C ARG A 76 1.55 -3.31 -13.23
N ASP A 77 1.31 -3.61 -11.96
CA ASP A 77 0.29 -4.59 -11.56
C ASP A 77 -1.04 -3.95 -11.16
N CYS A 78 -1.03 -2.69 -10.75
CA CYS A 78 -2.21 -2.02 -10.24
C CYS A 78 -3.22 -1.80 -11.37
N HIS A 79 -4.40 -2.41 -11.25
CA HIS A 79 -5.52 -2.21 -12.17
C HIS A 79 -6.08 -0.78 -12.16
N ARG A 80 -5.72 0.03 -11.16
CA ARG A 80 -6.05 1.47 -11.11
C ARG A 80 -4.94 2.36 -11.66
N ARG A 81 -3.84 1.79 -12.16
CA ARG A 81 -2.75 2.58 -12.75
C ARG A 81 -3.26 3.37 -13.95
N PRO A 82 -2.85 4.64 -14.08
CA PRO A 82 -3.19 5.45 -15.24
C PRO A 82 -2.46 4.91 -16.47
N VAL A 83 -3.21 4.60 -17.51
CA VAL A 83 -2.71 4.16 -18.81
C VAL A 83 -3.27 5.06 -19.91
N PRO A 84 -2.45 5.46 -20.89
CA PRO A 84 -2.94 6.22 -22.03
C PRO A 84 -3.70 5.30 -22.98
N CYS A 85 -4.90 5.73 -23.38
CA CYS A 85 -5.59 5.12 -24.51
C CYS A 85 -4.73 5.23 -25.76
N GLN A 86 -4.58 4.13 -26.51
CA GLN A 86 -3.74 4.12 -27.70
C GLN A 86 -4.25 5.04 -28.81
N TYR A 87 -5.57 5.24 -28.88
CA TYR A 87 -6.25 6.03 -29.90
C TYR A 87 -6.37 7.51 -29.49
N CYS A 88 -7.05 7.82 -28.40
CA CYS A 88 -7.31 9.22 -27.98
C CYS A 88 -6.23 9.81 -27.06
N LYS A 89 -5.27 9.01 -26.58
CA LYS A 89 -4.20 9.41 -25.63
C LYS A 89 -4.69 9.89 -24.26
N GLN A 90 -5.98 9.73 -23.95
CA GLN A 90 -6.53 10.04 -22.63
C GLN A 90 -6.00 9.07 -21.57
N GLN A 91 -5.64 9.60 -20.41
CA GLN A 91 -5.19 8.83 -19.25
C GLN A 91 -6.41 8.28 -18.50
N LEU A 92 -6.50 6.95 -18.39
CA LEU A 92 -7.60 6.26 -17.73
C LEU A 92 -7.06 5.15 -16.83
N PRO A 93 -7.76 4.79 -15.74
CA PRO A 93 -7.42 3.60 -14.98
C PRO A 93 -7.47 2.37 -15.89
N MET A 94 -6.49 1.46 -15.77
CA MET A 94 -6.45 0.22 -16.57
C MET A 94 -7.77 -0.57 -16.53
N LYS A 95 -8.46 -0.60 -15.38
CA LYS A 95 -9.77 -1.23 -15.23
C LYS A 95 -10.88 -0.62 -16.10
N ASP A 96 -10.81 0.67 -16.39
CA ASP A 96 -11.85 1.42 -17.11
C ASP A 96 -11.48 1.58 -18.60
N LEU A 97 -10.26 1.19 -19.00
CA LEU A 97 -9.78 1.30 -20.38
C LEU A 97 -10.59 0.42 -21.34
N GLN A 98 -11.04 -0.76 -20.88
CA GLN A 98 -11.85 -1.67 -21.69
C GLN A 98 -13.22 -1.06 -22.02
N ASP A 99 -13.92 -0.52 -21.02
CA ASP A 99 -15.18 0.20 -21.22
C ASP A 99 -14.97 1.45 -22.07
N HIS A 100 -13.86 2.17 -21.89
CA HIS A 100 -13.52 3.31 -22.73
C HIS A 100 -13.39 2.94 -24.20
N TYR A 101 -12.79 1.80 -24.55
CA TYR A 101 -12.69 1.39 -25.95
C TYR A 101 -14.05 1.27 -26.63
N MET A 102 -15.09 0.85 -25.93
CA MET A 102 -16.45 0.74 -26.48
C MET A 102 -17.06 2.09 -26.88
N GLY A 103 -16.58 3.20 -26.30
CA GLY A 103 -17.08 4.56 -26.54
C GLY A 103 -15.98 5.56 -26.90
N CYS A 104 -14.81 5.11 -27.34
CA CYS A 104 -13.68 5.99 -27.62
C CYS A 104 -13.90 6.69 -28.97
N ASP A 105 -14.06 8.02 -28.97
CA ASP A 105 -14.27 8.82 -30.18
C ASP A 105 -13.26 8.48 -31.29
N ARG A 106 -11.96 8.39 -30.96
CA ARG A 106 -10.91 8.12 -31.95
C ARG A 106 -10.85 6.66 -32.43
N LEU A 107 -11.41 5.70 -31.69
CA LEU A 107 -11.54 4.32 -32.16
C LEU A 107 -12.70 4.21 -33.16
N LEU A 108 -13.80 4.91 -32.87
CA LEU A 108 -14.97 4.97 -33.75
C LEU A 108 -14.67 5.71 -35.06
N GLU A 109 -13.78 6.71 -35.04
CA GLU A 109 -13.34 7.43 -36.23
C GLU A 109 -12.45 6.60 -37.18
N CYS A 110 -11.81 5.52 -36.69
CA CYS A 110 -10.87 4.70 -37.47
C CYS A 110 -11.47 3.33 -37.89
N ALA A 111 -12.72 3.04 -37.52
CA ALA A 111 -13.44 1.87 -37.99
C ALA A 111 -14.32 2.25 -39.19
N PRO A 112 -13.88 2.07 -40.45
CA PRO A 112 -14.81 2.02 -41.55
C PRO A 112 -15.67 0.76 -41.32
N THR A 113 -16.90 0.97 -40.85
CA THR A 113 -17.98 -0.01 -40.67
C THR A 113 -17.76 -1.13 -39.63
N ALA A 114 -18.38 -1.02 -38.45
CA ALA A 114 -19.05 -2.15 -37.80
C ALA A 114 -19.93 -1.70 -36.60
N ASN A 115 -21.23 -1.89 -36.79
CA ASN A 115 -22.24 -2.24 -35.79
C ASN A 115 -22.57 -1.29 -34.62
N LYS A 116 -23.55 -0.44 -34.90
CA LYS A 116 -24.63 -0.08 -33.98
C LYS A 116 -25.29 -1.36 -33.45
N LEU A 117 -24.89 -1.85 -32.29
CA LEU A 117 -25.70 -2.81 -31.53
C LEU A 117 -26.94 -2.06 -31.02
N GLU A 118 -28.01 -2.08 -31.80
CA GLU A 118 -29.35 -1.74 -31.31
C GLU A 118 -29.79 -2.85 -30.34
N VAL A 119 -29.61 -2.62 -29.04
CA VAL A 119 -30.37 -3.33 -28.01
C VAL A 119 -31.78 -2.77 -28.04
N LYS A 120 -32.69 -3.47 -28.73
CA LYS A 120 -34.13 -3.34 -28.58
C LYS A 120 -34.64 -4.63 -27.96
N ASN A 121 -34.99 -4.58 -26.68
CA ASN A 121 -36.07 -5.38 -26.10
C ASN A 121 -37.17 -4.41 -25.67
#